data_AF-A0A924C2J4-F1
#
_entry.id   AF-A0A924C2J4-F1
#
_cell.length_a   1.000
_cell.length_b   1.000
_cell.length_c   1.000
_cell.angle_alpha   90.00
_cell.angle_beta   90.00
_cell.angle_gamma   90.00
#
_symmetry.space_group_name_H-M   'P 1'
#
loop_
_entity.id
_entity.type
_entity.pdbx_description
1 polymer ?
#
loop_
_entity_poly.entity_id
_entity_poly.type
_entity_poly.pdbx_seq_one_letter_code
_entity_poly.pdbx_strand_id
1 'polypeptide(L)' 'PQADSWYMGANVPGKPRVFLPYVGGFPAYVEACNAVAVNDYAGFVTASA' A
#
# COMPACT_ATOMS: atom_id res chain seq x y z
N PRO A 1 -16.26 0.61 -4.92
CA PRO A 1 -15.67 0.05 -6.15
C PRO A 1 -16.63 -0.94 -6.86
N GLN A 2 -17.10 -0.59 -8.06
CA GLN A 2 -18.10 -1.37 -8.82
C GLN A 2 -17.52 -2.15 -10.01
N ALA A 3 -16.29 -1.85 -10.44
CA ALA A 3 -15.69 -2.47 -11.63
C ALA A 3 -15.00 -3.83 -11.33
N ASP A 4 -15.27 -4.83 -12.16
CA ASP A 4 -14.55 -6.10 -12.18
C ASP A 4 -13.18 -5.91 -12.83
N SER A 5 -12.18 -5.73 -11.96
CA SER A 5 -10.79 -5.55 -12.37
C SER A 5 -9.87 -6.37 -11.47
N TRP A 6 -8.65 -6.59 -11.96
CA TRP A 6 -7.60 -7.21 -11.16
C TRP A 6 -7.22 -6.39 -9.93
N TYR A 7 -7.41 -5.05 -9.95
CA TYR A 7 -7.25 -4.17 -8.78
C TYR A 7 -8.22 -4.49 -7.65
N MET A 8 -9.35 -5.11 -7.97
CA MET A 8 -10.35 -5.58 -7.02
C MET A 8 -10.19 -7.06 -6.66
N GLY A 9 -9.17 -7.75 -7.18
CA GLY A 9 -9.02 -9.20 -7.05
C GLY A 9 -10.04 -10.03 -7.82
N ALA A 10 -10.82 -9.40 -8.72
CA ALA A 10 -11.93 -10.06 -9.44
C ALA A 10 -11.48 -11.08 -10.49
N ASN A 11 -10.19 -11.09 -10.84
CA ASN A 11 -9.64 -11.88 -11.94
C ASN A 11 -9.31 -13.34 -11.59
N VAL A 12 -9.42 -13.74 -10.31
CA VAL A 12 -9.10 -15.10 -9.86
C VAL A 12 -10.25 -15.65 -9.02
N PRO A 13 -10.87 -16.79 -9.39
CA PRO A 13 -11.91 -17.43 -8.59
C PRO A 13 -11.44 -17.74 -7.17
N GLY A 14 -12.25 -17.40 -6.17
CA GLY A 14 -11.93 -17.61 -4.76
C GLY A 14 -10.97 -16.58 -4.14
N LYS A 15 -10.36 -15.68 -4.92
CA LYS A 15 -9.53 -14.60 -4.36
C LYS A 15 -10.41 -13.56 -3.65
N PRO A 16 -10.04 -13.09 -2.43
CA PRO A 16 -10.77 -12.03 -1.76
C PRO A 16 -10.89 -10.75 -2.60
N ARG A 17 -12.09 -10.16 -2.59
CA ARG A 17 -12.36 -8.90 -3.29
C ARG A 17 -12.08 -7.70 -2.40
N VAL A 18 -10.90 -7.12 -2.56
CA VAL A 18 -10.44 -5.94 -1.81
C VAL A 18 -9.90 -4.88 -2.77
N PHE A 19 -9.90 -3.62 -2.35
CA PHE A 19 -9.28 -2.54 -3.11
C PHE A 19 -7.77 -2.54 -2.83
N LEU A 20 -6.98 -2.98 -3.82
CA LEU A 20 -5.53 -3.14 -3.67
C LEU A 20 -4.71 -1.85 -3.82
N PRO A 21 -5.05 -0.90 -4.72
CA PRO A 21 -4.21 0.27 -4.94
C PRO A 21 -4.20 1.26 -3.78
N TYR A 22 -3.06 1.91 -3.59
CA TYR A 22 -3.01 3.19 -2.91
C TYR A 22 -3.44 4.31 -3.88
N VAL A 23 -4.49 5.05 -3.53
CA VAL A 23 -5.09 6.09 -4.42
C VAL A 23 -4.57 7.50 -4.19
N GLY A 24 -3.64 7.72 -3.24
CA GLY A 24 -3.06 9.04 -2.99
C GLY A 24 -2.12 9.54 -4.10
N GLY A 25 -1.80 8.68 -5.07
CA GLY A 25 -0.88 9.01 -6.17
C GLY A 25 0.59 8.91 -5.78
N PHE A 26 1.46 8.97 -6.79
CA PHE A 26 2.90 8.79 -6.60
C PHE A 26 3.55 9.87 -5.71
N PRO A 27 3.23 11.17 -5.83
CA PRO A 27 3.83 12.19 -4.97
C PRO A 27 3.54 11.98 -3.48
N ALA A 28 2.28 11.74 -3.11
CA ALA A 28 1.90 11.49 -1.72
C ALA A 28 2.50 10.19 -1.18
N TYR A 29 2.63 9.16 -2.02
CA TYR A 29 3.33 7.92 -1.66
C TYR A 29 4.80 8.19 -1.32
N VAL A 30 5.51 8.94 -2.17
CA VAL A 30 6.93 9.29 -1.93
C VAL A 30 7.10 10.12 -0.68
N GLU A 31 6.21 11.10 -0.46
CA GLU A 31 6.22 11.92 0.76
C GLU A 31 6.04 11.05 2.01
N ALA A 32 5.08 10.12 2.01
CA ALA A 32 4.85 9.21 3.13
C ALA A 32 6.07 8.30 3.39
N CYS A 33 6.69 7.75 2.35
CA CYS A 33 7.89 6.94 2.47
C CYS A 33 9.06 7.75 3.07
N ASN A 34 9.28 8.97 2.58
CA ASN A 34 10.34 9.86 3.07
C ASN A 34 10.09 10.23 4.54
N ALA A 35 8.85 10.53 4.91
CA ALA A 35 8.48 10.84 6.29
C ALA A 35 8.79 9.66 7.23
N VAL A 36 8.49 8.43 6.83
CA VAL A 36 8.85 7.24 7.63
C VAL A 36 10.36 7.10 7.75
N ALA A 37 11.11 7.25 6.65
CA ALA A 37 12.55 7.07 6.62
C ALA A 37 13.31 8.10 7.48
N VAL A 38 12.91 9.37 7.45
CA VAL A 38 13.52 10.44 8.26
C VAL A 38 13.20 10.29 9.74
N ASN A 39 12.08 9.64 10.09
CA ASN A 39 11.67 9.40 11.46
C ASN A 39 12.08 8.00 11.93
N ASP A 40 13.34 7.61 11.68
CA ASP A 40 13.94 6.34 12.11
C ASP A 40 13.08 5.10 11.81
N TYR A 41 12.46 5.08 10.62
CA TYR A 41 11.52 4.05 10.19
C TYR A 41 10.34 3.86 11.15
N ALA A 42 9.67 4.96 11.48
CA ALA A 42 8.48 4.98 12.33
C ALA A 42 7.47 3.88 11.96
N GLY A 43 7.02 3.12 12.96
CA GLY A 43 6.10 1.99 12.80
C GLY A 43 6.79 0.64 12.53
N PHE A 44 8.11 0.61 12.38
CA PHE A 44 8.88 -0.62 12.27
C PHE A 44 9.62 -0.95 13.57
N VAL A 45 9.77 -2.24 13.86
CA VAL A 45 10.73 -2.73 14.85
C VAL A 45 12.05 -2.94 14.13
N THR A 46 13.06 -2.16 14.48
CA THR A 46 14.40 -2.28 13.91
C THR A 46 15.27 -3.12 14.84
N ALA A 47 16.11 -4.00 14.26
CA ALA A 47 17.11 -4.71 15.03
C ALA A 47 18.19 -3.72 15.47
N SER A 48 18.67 -3.85 16.71
CA SER A 48 19.87 -3.16 17.18
C SER A 48 21.08 -3.68 16.40
N ALA A 49 22.05 -2.79 16.15
CA ALA A 49 23.38 -3.20 15.70
C ALA A 49 24.13 -3.95 16.81
#